data_AF-A0A0E3NKI1-F1
#
_entry.id   AF-A0A0E3NKI1-F1
#
_cell.length_a   1.000
_cell.length_b   1.000
_cell.length_c   1.000
_cell.angle_alpha   90.00
_cell.angle_beta   90.00
_cell.angle_gamma   90.00
#
_symmetry.space_group_name_H-M   'P 1'
#
loop_
_entity.id
_entity.type
_entity.pdbx_description
1 polymer ?
#
loop_
_entity_poly.entity_id
_entity_poly.type
_entity_poly.pdbx_seq_one_letter_code
_entity_poly.pdbx_strand_id
1 'polypeptide(L)'
;MIEKAVKAVLDKFAESYARRDLNSAMSLIAPDADVVIYGTGADEKRLGPEEIKAQFERDWTQIEEPALEYKWISISAAGNVAWVRSCAGTVLFIILT
;
A
#
# COMPACT_ATOMS: atom_id res chain seq x y z
N MET A 1 1.43 -19.23 7.34
CA MET A 1 0.05 -18.80 6.97
C MET A 1 -0.03 -17.29 6.83
N ILE A 2 0.35 -16.50 7.85
CA ILE A 2 0.33 -15.02 7.78
C ILE A 2 1.24 -14.42 6.70
N GLU A 3 2.49 -14.89 6.58
CA GLU A 3 3.45 -14.35 5.60
C GLU A 3 2.94 -14.49 4.15
N LYS A 4 2.29 -15.61 3.83
CA LYS A 4 1.69 -15.86 2.52
C LYS A 4 0.51 -14.91 2.24
N ALA A 5 -0.32 -14.65 3.26
CA ALA A 5 -1.44 -13.72 3.14
C ALA A 5 -0.95 -12.27 2.93
N VAL A 6 0.07 -11.86 3.69
CA VAL A 6 0.71 -10.54 3.54
C VAL A 6 1.29 -10.39 2.14
N LYS A 7 2.03 -11.39 1.65
CA LYS A 7 2.56 -11.40 0.27
C LYS A 7 1.45 -11.28 -0.78
N ALA A 8 0.35 -12.00 -0.61
CA ALA A 8 -0.78 -11.92 -1.54
C ALA A 8 -1.41 -10.51 -1.58
N VAL A 9 -1.47 -9.81 -0.46
CA VAL A 9 -1.93 -8.41 -0.41
C VAL A 9 -0.93 -7.48 -1.13
N LEU A 10 0.38 -7.64 -0.89
CA LEU A 10 1.41 -6.86 -1.58
C LEU A 10 1.38 -7.06 -3.10
N ASP A 11 1.25 -8.32 -3.54
CA ASP A 11 1.18 -8.68 -4.95
C ASP A 11 -0.08 -8.08 -5.59
N LYS A 12 -1.23 -8.16 -4.89
CA LYS A 12 -2.47 -7.56 -5.37
C LYS A 12 -2.39 -6.04 -5.43
N PHE A 13 -1.74 -5.41 -4.45
CA PHE A 13 -1.52 -3.96 -4.46
C PHE A 13 -0.63 -3.55 -5.63
N ALA A 14 0.50 -4.23 -5.85
CA ALA A 14 1.40 -3.97 -6.97
C ALA A 14 0.69 -4.18 -8.33
N GLU A 15 -0.09 -5.24 -8.48
CA GLU A 15 -0.90 -5.51 -9.68
C GLU A 15 -1.92 -4.39 -9.92
N SER A 16 -2.68 -4.02 -8.90
CA SER A 16 -3.72 -2.99 -9.00
C SER A 16 -3.12 -1.63 -9.34
N TYR A 17 -1.98 -1.30 -8.71
CA TYR A 17 -1.27 -0.06 -8.95
C TYR A 17 -0.71 0.02 -10.36
N ALA A 18 -0.10 -1.07 -10.86
CA ALA A 18 0.42 -1.11 -12.23
C ALA A 18 -0.66 -1.01 -13.29
N ARG A 19 -1.86 -1.53 -13.00
CA ARG A 19 -3.02 -1.46 -13.89
C ARG A 19 -3.83 -0.18 -13.75
N ARG A 20 -3.45 0.74 -12.85
CA ARG A 20 -4.22 1.95 -12.50
C ARG A 20 -5.66 1.62 -12.08
N ASP A 21 -5.84 0.49 -11.42
CA ASP A 21 -7.15 0.02 -10.94
C ASP A 21 -7.42 0.55 -9.54
N LEU A 22 -8.05 1.72 -9.50
CA LEU A 22 -8.38 2.42 -8.25
C LEU A 22 -9.27 1.60 -7.32
N ASN A 23 -10.25 0.90 -7.88
CA ASN A 23 -11.19 0.12 -7.08
C ASN A 23 -10.47 -1.03 -6.39
N SER A 24 -9.64 -1.78 -7.14
CA SER A 24 -8.86 -2.87 -6.58
C SER A 24 -7.82 -2.36 -5.57
N ALA A 25 -7.12 -1.26 -5.86
CA ALA A 25 -6.14 -0.68 -4.94
C ALA A 25 -6.79 -0.20 -3.63
N MET A 26 -7.91 0.54 -3.71
CA MET A 26 -8.63 1.03 -2.54
C MET A 26 -9.28 -0.08 -1.71
N SER A 27 -9.66 -1.21 -2.33
CA SER A 27 -10.20 -2.36 -1.59
C SER A 27 -9.23 -2.99 -0.60
N LEU A 28 -7.92 -2.71 -0.73
CA LEU A 28 -6.86 -3.20 0.14
C LEU A 28 -6.54 -2.22 1.29
N ILE A 29 -7.10 -1.02 1.25
CA ILE A 29 -6.91 0.03 2.25
C ILE A 29 -8.01 -0.10 3.31
N ALA A 30 -7.63 0.03 4.59
CA ALA A 30 -8.60 0.05 5.68
C ALA A 30 -9.62 1.19 5.47
N PRO A 31 -10.92 0.94 5.69
CA PRO A 31 -11.96 1.94 5.43
C PRO A 31 -12.03 3.04 6.51
N ASP A 32 -11.30 2.87 7.61
CA ASP A 32 -11.32 3.75 8.76
C ASP A 32 -10.82 5.16 8.42
N ALA A 33 -11.45 6.18 8.99
CA ALA A 33 -11.12 7.59 8.71
C ALA A 33 -9.71 7.97 9.20
N ASP A 34 -9.13 7.19 10.11
CA ASP A 34 -7.80 7.40 10.69
C ASP A 34 -6.71 6.55 10.01
N VAL A 35 -7.01 5.84 8.92
CA VAL A 35 -5.98 5.16 8.12
C VAL A 35 -4.98 6.19 7.58
N VAL A 36 -3.69 5.87 7.67
CA VAL A 36 -2.63 6.75 7.18
C VAL A 36 -1.71 5.99 6.24
N ILE A 37 -1.41 6.61 5.10
CA ILE A 37 -0.27 6.21 4.27
C ILE A 37 0.80 7.29 4.31
N TYR A 38 2.05 6.84 4.25
CA TYR A 38 3.22 7.69 4.07
C TYR A 38 3.92 7.28 2.79
N GLY A 39 4.10 8.24 1.88
CA GLY A 39 5.04 8.12 0.78
C GLY A 39 6.47 8.51 1.19
N THR A 40 7.32 8.69 0.19
CA THR A 40 8.75 9.03 0.38
C THR A 40 9.01 10.53 0.42
N GLY A 41 8.09 11.34 -0.11
CA GLY A 41 8.16 12.80 -0.04
C GLY A 41 7.74 13.34 1.33
N ALA A 42 8.30 14.49 1.70
CA ALA A 42 8.00 15.16 2.97
C ALA A 42 6.52 15.57 3.11
N ASP A 43 5.82 15.71 1.98
CA ASP A 43 4.41 16.06 1.86
C ASP A 43 3.51 14.85 1.54
N GLU A 44 4.03 13.61 1.61
CA GLU A 44 3.28 12.41 1.20
C GLU A 44 2.57 11.67 2.33
N LYS A 45 2.22 12.38 3.41
CA LYS A 45 1.26 11.88 4.40
C LYS A 45 -0.15 12.07 3.90
N ARG A 46 -0.98 11.01 3.88
CA ARG A 46 -2.42 11.09 3.62
C ARG A 46 -3.21 10.47 4.76
N LEU A 47 -4.28 11.13 5.19
CA LEU A 47 -5.18 10.69 6.24
C LEU A 47 -6.57 10.38 5.64
N GLY A 48 -7.03 9.16 5.85
CA GLY A 48 -8.34 8.71 5.42
C GLY A 48 -8.43 8.29 3.94
N PRO A 49 -9.49 7.58 3.55
CA PRO A 49 -9.63 7.02 2.21
C PRO A 49 -9.65 8.06 1.08
N GLU A 50 -10.20 9.25 1.32
CA GLU A 50 -10.32 10.29 0.28
C GLU A 50 -8.96 10.86 -0.13
N GLU A 51 -8.09 11.18 0.84
CA GLU A 51 -6.75 11.69 0.55
C GLU A 51 -5.86 10.61 -0.09
N ILE A 52 -6.03 9.34 0.31
CA ILE A 52 -5.34 8.19 -0.28
C ILE A 52 -5.74 8.00 -1.74
N LYS A 53 -7.05 8.08 -2.03
CA LYS A 53 -7.58 8.00 -3.39
C LYS A 53 -6.96 9.09 -4.28
N ALA A 54 -6.96 10.34 -3.81
CA ALA A 54 -6.40 11.47 -4.53
C ALA A 54 -4.89 11.30 -4.79
N GLN A 55 -4.16 10.68 -3.84
CA GLN A 55 -2.75 10.35 -4.01
C GLN A 55 -2.53 9.34 -5.14
N PHE A 56 -3.28 8.23 -5.19
CA PHE A 56 -3.13 7.23 -6.26
C PHE A 56 -3.46 7.81 -7.63
N GLU A 57 -4.54 8.59 -7.73
CA GLU A 57 -4.89 9.30 -8.96
C GLU A 57 -3.76 10.26 -9.38
N ARG A 58 -3.19 11.03 -8.45
CA ARG A 58 -2.04 11.91 -8.73
C ARG A 58 -0.85 11.12 -9.27
N ASP A 59 -0.45 10.05 -8.59
CA ASP A 59 0.72 9.27 -8.99
C ASP A 59 0.58 8.71 -10.41
N TRP A 60 -0.60 8.22 -10.78
CA TRP A 60 -0.84 7.70 -12.13
C TRP A 60 -0.90 8.77 -13.22
N THR A 61 -1.10 10.05 -12.86
CA THR A 61 -0.94 11.15 -13.81
C THR A 61 0.52 11.54 -14.01
N GLN A 62 1.38 11.26 -13.02
CA GLN A 62 2.79 11.66 -13.01
C GLN A 62 3.72 10.56 -13.52
N ILE A 63 3.30 9.29 -13.44
CA ILE A 63 4.12 8.13 -13.78
C ILE A 63 3.57 7.43 -15.04
N GLU A 64 4.39 7.36 -16.09
CA GLU A 64 4.02 6.72 -17.36
C GLU A 64 3.78 5.21 -17.18
N GLU A 65 4.72 4.52 -16.54
CA GLU A 65 4.65 3.08 -16.24
C GLU A 65 4.73 2.85 -14.72
N PRO A 66 3.61 2.97 -13.99
CA PRO A 66 3.62 2.74 -12.55
C PRO A 66 3.91 1.27 -12.28
N ALA A 67 5.02 0.95 -11.60
CA ALA A 67 5.35 -0.40 -11.20
C ALA A 67 5.97 -0.39 -9.80
N LEU A 68 5.49 -1.28 -8.94
CA LEU A 68 6.03 -1.46 -7.59
C LEU A 68 6.81 -2.77 -7.54
N GLU A 69 8.11 -2.69 -7.30
CA GLU A 69 8.99 -3.85 -7.16
C GLU A 69 9.53 -3.94 -5.72
N TYR A 70 9.27 -5.07 -5.05
CA TYR A 70 9.74 -5.31 -3.69
C TYR A 70 11.00 -6.20 -3.68
N LYS A 71 12.18 -5.61 -3.86
CA LYS A 71 13.46 -6.36 -3.93
C LYS A 71 13.85 -7.08 -2.64
N TRP A 72 13.50 -6.49 -1.50
CA TRP A 72 13.67 -7.08 -0.18
C TRP A 72 12.38 -6.86 0.60
N ILE A 73 11.93 -7.88 1.32
CA ILE A 73 10.79 -7.80 2.22
C ILE A 73 11.14 -8.48 3.54
N SER A 74 10.77 -7.84 4.65
CA SER A 74 10.74 -8.46 5.98
C SER A 74 9.33 -8.30 6.54
N ILE A 75 8.74 -9.43 6.91
CA ILE A 75 7.38 -9.50 7.43
C ILE A 75 7.45 -9.87 8.91
N SER A 76 6.65 -9.21 9.73
CA SER A 76 6.48 -9.52 11.14
C SER A 76 5.01 -9.35 11.52
N ALA A 77 4.57 -10.05 12.57
CA ALA A 77 3.17 -10.04 12.98
C ALA A 77 3.03 -10.23 14.49
N ALA A 78 1.97 -9.66 15.06
CA ALA A 78 1.57 -9.84 16.45
C ALA A 78 0.03 -9.74 16.54
N GLY A 79 -0.61 -10.79 17.06
CA GLY A 79 -2.08 -10.88 17.06
C GLY A 79 -2.65 -10.81 15.63
N ASN A 80 -3.59 -9.89 15.42
CA ASN A 80 -4.26 -9.67 14.13
C ASN A 80 -3.59 -8.60 13.25
N VAL A 81 -2.36 -8.20 13.60
CA VAL A 81 -1.61 -7.16 12.90
C VAL A 81 -0.36 -7.76 12.29
N ALA A 82 -0.11 -7.46 11.02
CA ALA A 82 1.16 -7.68 10.35
C ALA A 82 1.72 -6.37 9.82
N TRP A 83 3.05 -6.29 9.68
CA TRP A 83 3.74 -5.18 9.03
C TRP A 83 4.86 -5.68 8.13
N VAL A 84 5.18 -4.87 7.11
CA VAL A 84 6.18 -5.15 6.09
C VAL A 84 7.21 -4.04 6.05
N ARG A 85 8.47 -4.41 5.85
CA ARG A 85 9.55 -3.48 5.51
C ARG A 85 10.12 -3.87 4.16
N SER A 86 10.37 -2.91 3.28
CA SER A 86 10.96 -3.12 1.96
C SER A 86 11.93 -2.00 1.56
N CYS A 87 12.83 -2.27 0.60
CA CYS A 87 13.79 -1.27 0.11
C CYS A 87 13.17 -0.19 -0.80
N ALA A 88 11.99 -0.44 -1.36
CA ALA A 88 11.18 0.60 -1.98
C ALA A 88 10.46 1.32 -0.84
N GLY A 89 10.96 2.51 -0.47
CA GLY A 89 10.41 3.44 0.53
C GLY A 89 9.24 2.91 1.37
N THR A 90 9.53 2.61 2.64
CA THR A 90 8.60 2.11 3.68
C THR A 90 7.12 2.19 3.33
N VAL A 91 6.52 1.06 2.96
CA VAL A 91 5.05 0.91 2.99
C VAL A 91 4.68 0.06 4.21
N LEU A 92 4.19 0.73 5.24
CA LEU A 92 3.58 0.08 6.40
C LEU A 92 2.15 -0.30 6.04
N PHE A 93 1.93 -1.49 5.50
CA PHE A 93 0.60 -2.07 5.44
C PHE A 93 0.28 -2.69 6.80
N ILE A 94 -0.63 -2.06 7.56
CA ILE A 94 -1.29 -2.71 8.70
C ILE A 94 -2.42 -3.55 8.11
N ILE A 95 -2.15 -4.82 7.86
CA ILE A 95 -3.21 -5.76 7.47
C ILE A 95 -3.90 -6.18 8.76
N LEU A 96 -5.10 -5.66 9.00
CA LEU A 96 -6.02 -6.19 9.99
C LEU A 96 -6.66 -7.44 9.39
N THR A 97 -6.42 -8.60 10.00
CA THR A 97 -7.13 -9.85 9.67
C THR A 97 -8.44 -9.97 10.41
#